data_AF-T1C5V4-F1
#
_entry.id   AF-T1C5V4-F1
#
_cell.length_a   1.000
_cell.length_b   1.000
_cell.length_c   1.000
_cell.angle_alpha   90.00
_cell.angle_beta   90.00
_cell.angle_gamma   90.00
#
_symmetry.space_group_name_H-M   'P 1'
#
loop_
_entity.id
_entity.type
_entity.pdbx_description
1 polymer ?
#
loop_
_entity_poly.entity_id
_entity_poly.type
_entity_poly.pdbx_seq_one_letter_code
_entity_poly.pdbx_strand_id
1 'polypeptide(L)'
;MTREIKKVGKYDYVYESSMSWDSDHRKRHKVSRYVGKVVNGDVDNPKRVRDIVAIRGIYEIGHLELAWSVMDDIMPALREE
;
A
#
# COMPACT_ATOMS: atom_id res chain seq x y z
N MET A 1 -7.30 -19.34 -11.61
CA MET A 1 -7.77 -18.32 -10.63
C MET A 1 -8.09 -17.07 -11.43
N THR A 2 -9.14 -16.34 -11.05
CA THR A 2 -9.59 -15.16 -11.81
C THR A 2 -9.35 -13.91 -10.97
N ARG A 3 -8.79 -12.85 -11.56
CA ARG A 3 -8.63 -11.57 -10.87
C ARG A 3 -9.91 -10.76 -10.95
N GLU A 4 -10.31 -10.17 -9.83
CA GLU A 4 -11.50 -9.35 -9.70
C GLU A 4 -11.13 -8.02 -9.05
N ILE A 5 -11.64 -6.93 -9.63
CA ILE A 5 -11.47 -5.59 -9.07
C ILE A 5 -12.75 -5.23 -8.31
N LYS A 6 -12.59 -4.84 -7.05
CA LYS A 6 -13.67 -4.31 -6.21
C LYS A 6 -13.38 -2.86 -5.85
N LYS A 7 -14.35 -2.00 -6.16
CA LYS A 7 -14.32 -0.59 -5.76
C LYS A 7 -14.87 -0.43 -4.36
N VAL A 8 -14.10 0.19 -3.47
CA VAL A 8 -14.52 0.54 -2.10
C VAL A 8 -14.24 2.02 -1.90
N GLY A 9 -15.31 2.82 -1.87
CA GLY A 9 -15.21 4.28 -1.89
C GLY A 9 -14.53 4.78 -3.17
N LYS A 10 -13.46 5.57 -3.00
CA LYS A 10 -12.66 6.12 -4.11
C LYS A 10 -11.52 5.23 -4.59
N TYR A 11 -11.37 4.04 -4.02
CA TYR A 11 -10.22 3.18 -4.27
C TYR A 11 -10.63 1.84 -4.87
N ASP A 12 -9.78 1.33 -5.76
CA ASP A 12 -9.92 0.00 -6.36
C ASP A 12 -8.98 -1.00 -5.68
N TYR A 13 -9.50 -2.20 -5.45
CA TYR A 13 -8.79 -3.28 -4.77
C TYR A 13 -8.87 -4.56 -5.60
N VAL A 14 -7.76 -5.28 -5.65
CA VAL A 14 -7.63 -6.52 -6.43
C VAL A 14 -7.81 -7.72 -5.50
N TYR A 15 -8.66 -8.63 -5.94
CA TYR A 15 -8.93 -9.91 -5.32
C TYR A 15 -8.68 -11.04 -6.32
N GLU A 16 -8.20 -12.17 -5.83
CA GLU A 16 -8.15 -13.41 -6.59
C GLU A 16 -9.32 -14.30 -6.18
N SER A 17 -10.17 -14.65 -7.14
CA SER A 17 -11.27 -15.57 -6.95
C SER A 17 -10.92 -16.97 -7.42
N SER A 18 -11.36 -17.95 -6.63
CA SER A 18 -11.30 -19.37 -6.93
C SER A 18 -12.54 -20.05 -6.39
N MET A 19 -12.89 -21.20 -6.95
CA MET A 19 -13.96 -22.05 -6.41
C MET A 19 -13.31 -23.11 -5.54
N SER A 20 -13.70 -23.19 -4.27
CA SER A 20 -13.25 -24.22 -3.36
C SER A 20 -14.40 -25.18 -3.03
N TRP A 21 -14.08 -26.44 -2.80
CA TRP A 21 -15.06 -27.44 -2.37
C TRP A 21 -15.25 -27.34 -0.87
N ASP A 22 -16.49 -27.18 -0.43
CA ASP A 22 -16.89 -27.23 0.97
C ASP A 22 -17.50 -28.62 1.25
N SER A 23 -16.81 -29.38 2.10
CA SER A 23 -17.22 -30.73 2.49
C SER A 23 -18.47 -30.74 3.35
N ASP A 24 -18.66 -29.71 4.18
CA ASP A 24 -19.70 -29.66 5.21
C ASP A 24 -21.05 -29.39 4.55
N HIS A 25 -21.05 -28.49 3.57
CA HIS A 25 -22.24 -28.14 2.79
C HIS A 25 -22.32 -28.89 1.44
N ARG A 26 -21.36 -29.78 1.16
CA ARG A 26 -21.24 -30.58 -0.07
C ARG A 26 -21.44 -29.79 -1.36
N LYS A 27 -20.90 -28.58 -1.42
CA LYS A 27 -21.06 -27.66 -2.55
C LYS A 27 -19.79 -26.87 -2.82
N ARG A 28 -19.62 -26.37 -4.04
CA ARG A 28 -18.57 -25.41 -4.35
C ARG A 28 -19.01 -24.01 -3.93
N HIS A 29 -18.13 -23.30 -3.24
CA HIS A 29 -18.33 -21.88 -2.98
C HIS A 29 -17.15 -21.06 -3.52
N LYS A 30 -17.45 -19.80 -3.83
CA LYS A 30 -16.45 -18.86 -4.30
C LYS A 30 -15.66 -18.32 -3.11
N VAL A 31 -14.34 -18.47 -3.17
CA VAL A 31 -13.39 -17.87 -2.23
C VAL A 31 -12.67 -16.73 -2.94
N SER A 32 -12.72 -15.54 -2.34
CA SER A 32 -12.00 -14.36 -2.81
C SER A 32 -10.88 -14.02 -1.83
N ARG A 33 -9.63 -14.06 -2.28
CA ARG A 33 -8.45 -13.66 -1.50
C ARG A 33 -8.04 -12.24 -1.85
N TYR A 34 -7.78 -11.42 -0.84
CA TYR A 34 -7.24 -10.08 -1.03
C TYR A 34 -5.80 -10.13 -1.55
N VAL A 35 -5.52 -9.43 -2.65
CA VAL A 35 -4.18 -9.32 -3.24
C VAL A 35 -3.53 -8.00 -2.85
N GLY A 36 -4.22 -6.88 -3.10
CA GLY A 36 -3.68 -5.55 -2.88
C GLY A 36 -4.61 -4.42 -3.32
N LYS A 37 -4.13 -3.19 -3.17
CA LYS A 37 -4.77 -1.95 -3.63
C LYS A 37 -4.17 -1.52 -4.96
N VAL A 38 -5.00 -1.04 -5.88
CA VAL A 38 -4.55 -0.43 -7.14
C VAL A 38 -3.90 0.92 -6.83
N VAL A 39 -2.68 1.11 -7.32
CA VAL A 39 -1.92 2.36 -7.15
C VAL A 39 -1.59 2.90 -8.54
N ASN A 40 -1.86 4.17 -8.79
CA ASN A 40 -1.59 4.83 -10.08
C ASN A 40 -2.23 4.13 -11.31
N GLY A 41 -3.36 3.43 -11.11
CA GLY A 41 -4.02 2.67 -12.18
C GLY A 41 -3.38 1.34 -12.54
N ASP A 42 -2.31 0.92 -11.85
CA ASP A 42 -1.67 -0.38 -12.08
C ASP A 42 -2.47 -1.51 -11.40
N VAL A 43 -3.21 -2.24 -12.22
CA VAL A 43 -4.03 -3.40 -11.82
C VAL A 43 -3.21 -4.68 -11.75
N ASP A 44 -2.10 -4.75 -12.49
CA ASP A 44 -1.28 -5.95 -12.62
C ASP A 44 -0.32 -6.12 -11.44
N ASN A 45 0.11 -5.00 -10.85
CA ASN A 45 0.96 -4.94 -9.64
C ASN A 45 0.27 -4.23 -8.47
N PRO A 46 -0.83 -4.78 -7.92
CA PRO A 46 -1.50 -4.18 -6.77
C PRO A 46 -0.60 -4.25 -5.54
N LYS A 47 -0.45 -3.14 -4.81
CA LYS A 47 0.39 -3.08 -3.61
C LYS A 47 -0.44 -3.32 -2.36
N ARG A 48 0.08 -4.09 -1.40
CA ARG A 48 -0.60 -4.23 -0.10
C ARG A 48 -0.52 -2.90 0.63
N VAL A 49 -1.59 -2.55 1.33
CA VAL A 49 -1.68 -1.27 2.08
C VAL A 49 -0.48 -1.09 3.02
N ARG A 50 -0.05 -2.16 3.70
CA ARG A 50 1.12 -2.14 4.59
C ARG A 50 2.41 -1.72 3.88
N ASP A 51 2.60 -2.15 2.62
CA ASP A 51 3.83 -1.88 1.87
C ASP A 51 3.86 -0.41 1.42
N ILE A 52 2.68 0.15 1.10
CA ILE A 52 2.53 1.58 0.76
C ILE A 52 2.82 2.47 1.97
N VAL A 53 2.27 2.12 3.14
CA VAL A 53 2.46 2.88 4.38
C VAL A 53 3.93 2.84 4.82
N ALA A 54 4.59 1.68 4.71
CA ALA A 54 6.01 1.54 5.04
C ALA A 54 6.89 2.44 4.16
N ILE A 55 6.66 2.47 2.85
CA ILE A 55 7.42 3.33 1.93
C ILE A 55 7.24 4.81 2.28
N ARG A 56 6.00 5.25 2.53
CA ARG A 56 5.75 6.64 2.95
C ARG A 56 6.48 7.00 4.23
N GLY A 57 6.43 6.13 5.23
CA GLY A 57 7.14 6.34 6.49
C GLY A 57 8.65 6.49 6.28
N ILE A 58 9.26 5.67 5.42
CA ILE A 58 10.70 5.79 5.09
C ILE A 58 11.00 7.14 4.44
N TYR A 59 10.21 7.56 3.45
CA TYR A 59 10.39 8.86 2.81
C TYR A 59 10.22 10.01 3.80
N GLU A 60 9.17 9.98 4.63
CA GLU A 60 8.91 11.02 5.63
C GLU A 60 10.07 11.13 6.64
N ILE A 61 10.57 10.00 7.15
CA ILE A 61 11.73 9.98 8.05
C ILE A 61 12.98 10.51 7.34
N GLY A 62 13.26 10.06 6.11
CA GLY A 62 14.42 10.54 5.36
C GLY A 62 14.36 12.04 5.06
N HIS A 63 13.17 12.58 4.75
CA HIS A 63 13.01 14.03 4.57
C HIS A 63 13.21 14.81 5.87
N LEU A 64 12.75 14.27 7.01
CA LEU A 64 12.99 14.89 8.32
C LEU A 64 14.48 14.92 8.65
N GLU A 65 15.21 13.84 8.39
CA GLU A 65 16.66 13.74 8.60
C GLU A 65 17.41 14.76 7.73
N LEU A 66 17.05 14.87 6.45
CA LEU A 66 17.62 15.86 5.53
C LEU A 66 17.34 17.31 5.99
N ALA A 67 16.11 17.59 6.44
CA ALA A 67 15.77 18.90 6.95
C ALA A 67 16.60 19.24 8.20
N TRP A 68 16.83 18.26 9.07
CA TRP A 68 17.67 18.42 10.26
C TRP A 68 19.13 18.70 9.91
N SER A 69 19.71 17.98 8.94
CA SER A 69 21.10 18.21 8.54
C SER A 69 21.30 19.61 7.96
N VAL A 70 20.33 20.10 7.19
CA VAL A 70 20.38 21.48 6.65
C VAL A 70 20.23 22.51 7.76
N MET A 71 19.40 22.24 8.78
CA MET A 71 19.27 23.11 9.95
C MET A 71 20.59 23.24 10.72
N ASP A 72 21.38 22.17 10.82
CA ASP A 72 22.68 22.21 11.51
C ASP A 72 23.66 23.17 10.82
N ASP A 73 23.59 23.33 9.49
CA ASP A 73 24.40 24.29 8.74
C ASP A 73 23.86 25.73 8.83
N ILE A 74 22.53 25.89 8.85
CA ILE A 74 21.87 27.20 8.85
C ILE A 74 21.92 27.86 10.24
N MET A 75 21.74 27.08 11.31
CA MET A 75 21.63 27.61 12.67
C MET A 75 22.88 28.38 13.15
N PRO A 76 24.12 27.94 12.85
CA PRO A 76 25.32 28.73 13.13
C PRO A 76 25.38 30.03 12.31
N ALA A 77 25.06 29.98 11.01
CA ALA A 77 25.07 31.16 10.15
C ALA A 77 24.08 32.24 10.60
N LEU A 78 22.94 31.84 11.18
CA LEU A 78 21.95 32.76 11.77
C LEU A 78 22.32 33.27 13.16
N ARG A 79 23.32 32.70 13.84
CA ARG A 79 23.79 33.12 15.17
C ARG A 79 24.98 34.09 15.13
N GLU A 80 25.63 34.22 13.98
CA GLU A 80 26.75 35.15 13.77
C GLU A 80 26.31 36.55 13.29
N GLU A 81 25.00 36.79 13.14
CA GLU A 81 24.36 38.13 13.07
C GLU A 81 23.81 38.57 14.44
#